data_AF-B7GSR6-F1
#
_entry.id   AF-B7GSR6-F1
#
_cell.length_a   1.000
_cell.length_b   1.000
_cell.length_c   1.000
_cell.angle_alpha   90.00
_cell.angle_beta   90.00
_cell.angle_gamma   90.00
#
_symmetry.space_group_name_H-M   'P 1'
#
loop_
_entity.id
_entity.type
_entity.pdbx_description
1 polymer ?
#
loop_
_entity_poly.entity_id
_entity_poly.type
_entity_poly.pdbx_seq_one_letter_code
_entity_poly.pdbx_strand_id
1 'polypeptide(L)'
;MEDFIVAMLNMIGGGGAGSIATGMLSQGPETWNPALYQLAVNVHDVAVKPLTSVVLAVVFTLELARNSTRIESDRELGVKIVAGTLFKVALVFLAVQNAGLFLRAFDSATQFLMQGASSQLSFDTAGDGGQLGDLMREQVKDAGMMGQAALFFLLAIPWLVSQLAAVVFTVVLYIRFIELYTLTAFQSLPFALLVHEDTRPVGVGYFKAYARTSLNAVCVFVCLVFYQRIVIDAVRLPEGDGSGMVSWVTGNFGNLLMAGILLFFVIAVSQRVSRAIAGGE
;
A
#
# COMPACT_ATOMS: atom_id res chain seq x y z
N MET A 1 -23.10 14.45 -24.42
CA MET A 1 -22.49 13.22 -24.99
C MET A 1 -20.98 13.38 -25.03
N GLU A 2 -20.49 14.50 -25.59
CA GLU A 2 -19.08 14.94 -25.51
C GLU A 2 -18.45 14.79 -24.12
N ASP A 3 -19.00 15.43 -23.07
CA ASP A 3 -18.44 15.36 -21.71
C ASP A 3 -18.32 13.94 -21.16
N PHE A 4 -19.25 13.06 -21.55
CA PHE A 4 -19.21 11.66 -21.13
C PHE A 4 -18.09 10.89 -21.84
N ILE A 5 -17.89 11.12 -23.14
CA ILE A 5 -16.80 10.51 -23.92
C ILE A 5 -15.45 10.99 -23.39
N VAL A 6 -15.32 12.28 -23.08
CA VAL A 6 -14.14 12.85 -22.43
C VAL A 6 -13.88 12.18 -21.08
N ALA A 7 -14.91 12.01 -20.24
CA ALA A 7 -14.78 11.30 -18.97
C ALA A 7 -14.37 9.82 -19.17
N MET A 8 -14.90 9.14 -20.19
CA MET A 8 -14.49 7.76 -20.51
C MET A 8 -13.00 7.69 -20.89
N LEU A 9 -12.52 8.61 -21.73
CA LEU A 9 -11.12 8.69 -22.14
C LEU A 9 -10.19 9.02 -20.96
N ASN A 10 -10.57 9.97 -20.11
CA ASN A 10 -9.84 10.28 -18.88
C ASN A 10 -9.76 9.06 -17.95
N MET A 11 -10.85 8.30 -17.84
CA MET A 11 -10.89 7.09 -17.05
C MET A 11 -10.01 5.97 -17.63
N ILE A 12 -9.96 5.84 -18.96
CA ILE A 12 -9.11 4.86 -19.63
C ILE A 12 -7.63 5.24 -19.47
N GLY A 13 -7.26 6.49 -19.75
CA GLY A 13 -5.88 6.94 -19.66
C GLY A 13 -5.34 7.05 -18.22
N GLY A 14 -6.20 7.39 -17.26
CA GLY A 14 -5.87 7.39 -15.84
C GLY A 14 -6.08 6.04 -15.13
N GLY A 15 -6.57 5.02 -15.84
CA GLY A 15 -6.97 3.72 -15.29
C GLY A 15 -8.05 3.79 -14.20
N GLY A 16 -8.74 4.92 -14.05
CA GLY A 16 -9.63 5.21 -12.93
C GLY A 16 -8.94 5.31 -11.56
N ALA A 17 -7.63 5.11 -11.48
CA ALA A 17 -6.87 5.03 -10.24
C ALA A 17 -6.27 6.37 -9.81
N GLY A 18 -6.19 7.38 -10.70
CA GLY A 18 -5.58 8.69 -10.39
C GLY A 18 -6.24 9.42 -9.21
N SER A 19 -7.58 9.45 -9.17
CA SER A 19 -8.33 10.06 -8.06
C SER A 19 -8.23 9.25 -6.76
N ILE A 20 -8.19 7.92 -6.86
CA ILE A 20 -8.10 7.00 -5.70
C ILE A 20 -6.69 7.06 -5.09
N ALA A 21 -5.66 7.10 -5.93
CA ALA A 21 -4.26 7.18 -5.53
C ALA A 21 -3.96 8.47 -4.74
N THR A 22 -4.48 9.60 -5.21
CA THR A 22 -4.22 10.93 -4.64
C THR A 22 -4.81 11.07 -3.23
N GLY A 23 -5.98 10.49 -2.97
CA GLY A 23 -6.64 10.54 -1.67
C GLY A 23 -6.21 9.43 -0.70
N MET A 24 -6.11 8.18 -1.18
CA MET A 24 -5.95 7.03 -0.29
C MET A 24 -4.49 6.61 -0.08
N LEU A 25 -3.61 6.78 -1.07
CA LEU A 25 -2.22 6.34 -0.93
C LEU A 25 -1.39 7.35 -0.15
N SER A 26 -1.67 8.65 -0.29
CA SER A 26 -0.91 9.71 0.37
C SER A 26 -1.16 9.81 1.89
N GLN A 27 -2.21 9.16 2.39
CA GLN A 27 -2.66 9.28 3.77
C GLN A 27 -2.27 8.05 4.60
N GLY A 28 -1.84 8.31 5.85
CA GLY A 28 -1.61 7.24 6.84
C GLY A 28 -2.91 6.60 7.31
N PRO A 29 -2.83 5.40 7.92
CA PRO A 29 -4.00 4.68 8.44
C PRO A 29 -4.78 5.49 9.49
N GLU A 30 -4.12 6.32 10.29
CA GLU A 30 -4.76 7.23 11.25
C GLU A 30 -5.64 8.29 10.57
N THR A 31 -5.19 8.81 9.42
CA THR A 31 -5.85 9.90 8.69
C THR A 31 -6.96 9.38 7.78
N TRP A 32 -6.75 8.21 7.17
CA TRP A 32 -7.66 7.65 6.19
C TRP A 32 -9.03 7.25 6.78
N ASN A 33 -9.03 6.58 7.94
CA ASN A 33 -10.25 6.31 8.70
C ASN A 33 -9.98 6.33 10.20
N PRO A 34 -10.14 7.50 10.86
CA PRO A 34 -9.89 7.65 12.29
C PRO A 34 -10.75 6.73 13.16
N ALA A 35 -11.99 6.42 12.74
CA ALA A 35 -12.89 5.58 13.51
C ALA A 35 -12.43 4.11 13.54
N LEU A 36 -12.02 3.56 12.39
CA LEU A 36 -11.45 2.21 12.33
C LEU A 36 -10.11 2.11 13.04
N TYR A 37 -9.27 3.14 12.90
CA TYR A 37 -8.02 3.21 13.63
C TYR A 37 -8.25 3.21 15.15
N GLN A 38 -9.19 4.03 15.64
CA GLN A 38 -9.53 4.07 17.05
C GLN A 38 -10.11 2.74 17.53
N LEU A 39 -10.89 2.03 16.70
CA LEU A 39 -11.35 0.68 17.01
C LEU A 39 -10.18 -0.28 17.20
N ALA A 40 -9.17 -0.26 16.32
CA ALA A 40 -7.98 -1.08 16.46
C ALA A 40 -7.20 -0.76 17.75
N VAL A 41 -7.02 0.52 18.07
CA VAL A 41 -6.38 0.95 19.33
C VAL A 41 -7.19 0.52 20.56
N ASN A 42 -8.53 0.60 20.51
CA ASN A 42 -9.38 0.14 21.60
C ASN A 42 -9.28 -1.37 21.81
N VAL A 43 -9.27 -2.16 20.73
CA VAL A 43 -9.05 -3.62 20.80
C VAL A 43 -7.67 -3.91 21.41
N HIS A 44 -6.66 -3.15 21.02
CA HIS A 44 -5.33 -3.24 21.59
C HIS A 44 -5.35 -3.01 23.10
N ASP A 45 -5.96 -1.91 23.55
CA ASP A 45 -5.97 -1.48 24.94
C ASP A 45 -6.76 -2.43 25.85
N VAL A 46 -7.91 -2.91 25.39
CA VAL A 46 -8.84 -3.69 26.22
C VAL A 46 -8.51 -5.19 26.21
N ALA A 47 -8.13 -5.75 25.06
CA ALA A 47 -7.98 -7.19 24.90
C ALA A 47 -6.51 -7.62 24.76
N VAL A 48 -5.74 -6.94 23.90
CA VAL A 48 -4.39 -7.41 23.54
C VAL A 48 -3.35 -7.04 24.60
N LYS A 49 -3.44 -5.86 25.23
CA LYS A 49 -2.52 -5.48 26.31
C LYS A 49 -2.52 -6.48 27.47
N PRO A 50 -3.68 -6.87 28.03
CA PRO A 50 -3.73 -7.93 29.04
C PRO A 50 -3.14 -9.25 28.55
N LEU A 51 -3.50 -9.69 27.34
CA LEU A 51 -2.94 -10.91 26.75
C LEU A 51 -1.42 -10.86 26.64
N THR A 52 -0.88 -9.71 26.19
CA THR A 52 0.57 -9.50 26.04
C THR A 52 1.27 -9.59 27.39
N SER A 53 0.66 -9.09 28.47
CA SER A 53 1.25 -9.21 29.81
C SER A 53 1.39 -10.66 30.27
N VAL A 54 0.38 -11.50 29.98
CA VAL A 54 0.41 -12.94 30.29
C VAL A 54 1.48 -13.64 29.47
N VAL A 55 1.53 -13.39 28.16
CA VAL A 55 2.56 -13.96 27.28
C VAL A 55 3.96 -13.54 27.73
N LEU A 56 4.16 -12.27 28.07
CA LEU A 56 5.43 -11.76 28.58
C LEU A 56 5.85 -12.48 29.87
N ALA A 57 4.92 -12.73 30.81
CA ALA A 57 5.22 -13.45 32.04
C ALA A 57 5.67 -14.90 31.78
N VAL A 58 5.00 -15.61 30.87
CA VAL A 58 5.37 -16.98 30.47
C VAL A 58 6.75 -16.99 29.83
N VAL A 59 6.96 -16.14 28.82
CA VAL A 59 8.21 -16.03 28.07
C VAL A 59 9.38 -15.62 28.97
N PHE A 60 9.15 -14.71 29.92
CA PHE A 60 10.13 -14.33 30.93
C PHE A 60 10.52 -15.49 31.83
N THR A 61 9.53 -16.27 32.29
CA THR A 61 9.77 -17.46 33.13
C THR A 61 10.63 -18.49 32.40
N LEU A 62 10.36 -18.73 31.11
CA LEU A 62 11.16 -19.62 30.25
C LEU A 62 12.60 -19.11 30.09
N GLU A 63 12.78 -17.81 29.86
CA GLU A 63 14.11 -17.21 29.73
C GLU A 63 14.92 -17.29 31.03
N LEU A 64 14.29 -17.09 32.20
CA LEU A 64 14.94 -17.27 33.50
C LEU A 64 15.32 -18.73 33.75
N ALA A 65 14.43 -19.68 33.48
CA ALA A 65 14.70 -21.10 33.66
C ALA A 65 15.90 -21.55 32.81
N ARG A 66 15.93 -21.14 31.54
CA ARG A 66 17.04 -21.41 30.62
C ARG A 66 18.35 -20.80 31.13
N ASN A 67 18.33 -19.56 31.59
CA ASN A 67 19.51 -18.92 32.14
C ASN A 67 19.98 -19.60 33.42
N SER A 68 19.08 -20.05 34.31
CA SER A 68 19.44 -20.80 35.52
C SER A 68 20.28 -22.05 35.21
N THR A 69 19.94 -22.80 34.15
CA THR A 69 20.70 -24.01 33.75
C THR A 69 22.10 -23.72 33.18
N ARG A 70 22.41 -22.46 32.80
CA ARG A 70 23.73 -22.05 32.29
C ARG A 70 24.70 -21.59 33.38
N ILE A 71 24.23 -21.45 34.61
CA ILE A 71 24.96 -20.79 35.71
C ILE A 71 25.79 -21.78 36.55
N GLU A 72 25.64 -23.08 36.30
CA GLU A 72 26.22 -24.18 37.09
C GLU A 72 27.75 -24.12 37.30
N SER A 73 28.50 -23.31 36.52
CA SER A 73 29.97 -23.34 36.54
C SER A 73 30.68 -22.16 37.22
N ASP A 74 30.06 -20.99 37.40
CA ASP A 74 30.74 -19.80 37.96
C ASP A 74 29.74 -18.78 38.52
N ARG A 75 29.89 -18.42 39.81
CA ARG A 75 28.99 -17.52 40.54
C ARG A 75 28.99 -16.10 39.97
N GLU A 76 30.14 -15.60 39.52
CA GLU A 76 30.22 -14.24 38.95
C GLU A 76 29.59 -14.16 37.57
N LEU A 77 29.76 -15.21 36.76
CA LEU A 77 29.06 -15.34 35.48
C LEU A 77 27.55 -15.51 35.68
N GLY A 78 27.14 -16.20 36.74
CA GLY A 78 25.74 -16.36 37.13
C GLY A 78 25.00 -15.05 37.35
N VAL A 79 25.55 -14.19 38.19
CA VAL A 79 24.94 -12.89 38.49
C VAL A 79 24.89 -12.01 37.24
N LYS A 80 25.92 -12.02 36.40
CA LYS A 80 25.96 -11.26 35.14
C LYS A 80 24.89 -11.72 34.15
N ILE A 81 24.68 -13.03 34.01
CA ILE A 81 23.66 -13.60 33.12
C ILE A 81 22.25 -13.23 33.60
N VAL A 82 21.96 -13.37 34.89
CA VAL A 82 20.65 -13.02 35.46
C VAL A 82 20.39 -11.51 35.36
N ALA A 83 21.36 -10.67 35.73
CA ALA A 83 21.25 -9.22 35.62
C ALA A 83 21.03 -8.77 34.17
N GLY A 84 21.76 -9.36 33.21
CA GLY A 84 21.57 -9.09 31.78
C GLY A 84 20.19 -9.49 31.28
N THR A 85 19.63 -10.60 31.80
CA THR A 85 18.28 -11.07 31.46
C THR A 85 17.20 -10.16 32.01
N LEU A 86 17.33 -9.74 33.28
CA LEU A 86 16.42 -8.77 33.89
C LEU A 86 16.45 -7.43 33.14
N PHE A 87 17.64 -6.98 32.74
CA PHE A 87 17.78 -5.77 31.93
C PHE A 87 17.11 -5.90 30.55
N LYS A 88 17.32 -7.02 29.86
CA LYS A 88 16.66 -7.34 28.57
C LYS A 88 15.14 -7.32 28.70
N VAL A 89 14.61 -7.92 29.76
CA VAL A 89 13.15 -7.98 30.02
C VAL A 89 12.61 -6.60 30.36
N ALA A 90 13.33 -5.79 31.14
CA ALA A 90 12.95 -4.40 31.43
C ALA A 90 12.88 -3.55 30.15
N LEU A 91 13.84 -3.68 29.24
CA LEU A 91 13.81 -3.02 27.93
C LEU A 91 12.61 -3.44 27.09
N VAL A 92 12.30 -4.74 27.06
CA VAL A 92 11.14 -5.23 26.31
C VAL A 92 9.83 -4.77 26.95
N PHE A 93 9.73 -4.75 28.27
CA PHE A 93 8.57 -4.21 28.96
C PHE A 93 8.34 -2.72 28.64
N LEU A 94 9.41 -1.93 28.58
CA LEU A 94 9.36 -0.55 28.10
C LEU A 94 8.87 -0.47 26.65
N ALA A 95 9.34 -1.36 25.78
CA ALA A 95 8.93 -1.42 24.38
C ALA A 95 7.46 -1.82 24.22
N VAL A 96 6.98 -2.79 25.00
CA VAL A 96 5.57 -3.23 25.05
C VAL A 96 4.65 -2.08 25.44
N GLN A 97 5.01 -1.29 26.46
CA GLN A 97 4.24 -0.12 26.89
C GLN A 97 4.19 0.98 25.82
N ASN A 98 5.24 1.09 25.01
CA ASN A 98 5.40 2.10 23.97
C ASN A 98 5.21 1.55 22.55
N ALA A 99 4.57 0.39 22.39
CA ALA A 99 4.45 -0.31 21.11
C ALA A 99 3.89 0.58 19.99
N GLY A 100 2.97 1.48 20.31
CA GLY A 100 2.37 2.41 19.35
C GLY A 100 3.34 3.43 18.79
N LEU A 101 4.34 3.86 19.59
CA LEU A 101 5.39 4.76 19.09
C LEU A 101 6.26 4.08 18.04
N PHE A 102 6.55 2.78 18.22
CA PHE A 102 7.33 2.02 17.23
C PHE A 102 6.56 1.82 15.92
N LEU A 103 5.25 1.56 15.98
CA LEU A 103 4.43 1.44 14.77
C LEU A 103 4.27 2.78 14.05
N ARG A 104 4.07 3.88 14.80
CA ARG A 104 4.06 5.23 14.21
C ARG A 104 5.37 5.58 13.51
N ALA A 105 6.50 5.04 13.97
CA ALA A 105 7.76 5.22 13.27
C ALA A 105 7.73 4.61 11.86
N PHE A 106 7.13 3.42 11.68
CA PHE A 106 6.93 2.82 10.35
C PHE A 106 6.01 3.66 9.46
N ASP A 107 4.92 4.17 10.03
CA ASP A 107 3.99 5.03 9.30
C ASP A 107 4.68 6.34 8.87
N SER A 108 5.48 6.95 9.75
CA SER A 108 6.24 8.17 9.45
C SER A 108 7.31 7.94 8.36
N ALA A 109 7.99 6.79 8.39
CA ALA A 109 8.95 6.41 7.35
C ALA A 109 8.25 6.21 6.00
N THR A 110 7.06 5.61 6.01
CA THR A 110 6.24 5.43 4.80
C THR A 110 5.81 6.77 4.24
N GLN A 111 5.34 7.70 5.08
CA GLN A 111 4.97 9.05 4.66
C GLN A 111 6.15 9.84 4.10
N PHE A 112 7.33 9.72 4.72
CA PHE A 112 8.56 10.33 4.21
C PHE A 112 8.90 9.82 2.80
N LEU A 113 8.84 8.50 2.58
CA LEU A 113 9.07 7.91 1.26
C LEU A 113 8.04 8.37 0.22
N MET A 114 6.78 8.48 0.62
CA MET A 114 5.70 8.98 -0.25
C MET A 114 5.88 10.44 -0.62
N GLN A 115 6.24 11.30 0.33
CA GLN A 115 6.54 12.71 0.07
C GLN A 115 7.76 12.86 -0.85
N GLY A 116 8.83 12.10 -0.59
CA GLY A 116 10.02 12.05 -1.45
C GLY A 116 9.68 11.62 -2.88
N ALA A 117 8.90 10.57 -3.04
CA ALA A 117 8.44 10.11 -4.35
C ALA A 117 7.57 11.17 -5.05
N SER A 118 6.59 11.77 -4.35
CA SER A 118 5.70 12.77 -4.94
C SER A 118 6.41 14.05 -5.40
N SER A 119 7.41 14.51 -4.63
CA SER A 119 8.17 15.73 -4.92
C SER A 119 9.17 15.57 -6.07
N GLN A 120 9.87 14.44 -6.16
CA GLN A 120 10.83 14.20 -7.24
C GLN A 120 10.14 13.80 -8.56
N LEU A 121 9.01 13.11 -8.48
CA LEU A 121 8.33 12.61 -9.68
C LEU A 121 7.50 13.68 -10.40
N SER A 122 7.54 14.95 -9.95
CA SER A 122 6.69 16.04 -10.45
C SER A 122 5.26 15.54 -10.58
N PHE A 123 4.74 15.00 -9.47
CA PHE A 123 3.41 14.43 -9.44
C PHE A 123 2.41 15.58 -9.46
N ASP A 124 2.14 16.11 -10.64
CA ASP A 124 0.79 16.58 -10.87
C ASP A 124 -0.07 15.33 -10.91
N THR A 125 -0.93 15.19 -9.91
CA THR A 125 -1.83 14.06 -9.65
C THR A 125 -2.74 13.70 -10.83
N ALA A 126 -2.72 14.55 -11.87
CA ALA A 126 -3.05 14.26 -13.24
C ALA A 126 -1.76 14.25 -14.07
N GLY A 127 -1.02 13.13 -14.11
CA GLY A 127 -0.16 12.91 -15.27
C GLY A 127 -1.03 13.01 -16.52
N ASP A 128 -0.53 13.57 -17.61
CA ASP A 128 -1.23 13.84 -18.89
C ASP A 128 -2.25 12.75 -19.31
N GLY A 129 -1.99 11.48 -18.96
CA GLY A 129 -2.89 10.34 -19.21
C GLY A 129 -4.22 10.39 -18.46
N GLY A 130 -4.30 10.96 -17.25
CA GLY A 130 -5.57 11.19 -16.54
C GLY A 130 -6.43 12.29 -17.16
N GLN A 131 -5.85 13.07 -18.07
CA GLN A 131 -6.49 14.15 -18.82
C GLN A 131 -6.58 13.83 -20.32
N LEU A 132 -6.40 12.57 -20.71
CA LEU A 132 -6.41 12.14 -22.11
C LEU A 132 -7.65 12.63 -22.89
N GLY A 133 -8.83 12.55 -22.26
CA GLY A 133 -10.07 13.07 -22.81
C GLY A 133 -10.13 14.61 -22.86
N ASP A 134 -9.54 15.31 -21.89
CA ASP A 134 -9.49 16.78 -21.91
C ASP A 134 -8.54 17.29 -23.00
N LEU A 135 -7.41 16.60 -23.22
CA LEU A 135 -6.49 16.85 -24.33
C LEU A 135 -7.15 16.57 -25.70
N MET A 136 -8.08 15.63 -25.77
CA MET A 136 -8.78 15.23 -26.99
C MET A 136 -10.17 15.88 -27.15
N ARG A 137 -10.56 16.80 -26.26
CA ARG A 137 -11.92 17.36 -26.21
C ARG A 137 -12.32 18.03 -27.52
N GLU A 138 -11.43 18.82 -28.11
CA GLU A 138 -11.68 19.52 -29.37
C GLU A 138 -11.91 18.52 -30.52
N GLN A 139 -11.16 17.42 -30.55
CA GLN A 139 -11.28 16.35 -31.54
C GLN A 139 -12.56 15.51 -31.35
N VAL A 140 -13.01 15.33 -30.11
CA VAL A 140 -14.30 14.68 -29.78
C VAL A 140 -15.47 15.58 -30.20
N LYS A 141 -15.33 16.90 -30.08
CA LYS A 141 -16.32 17.87 -30.51
C LYS A 141 -16.44 17.92 -32.04
N ASP A 142 -15.30 17.92 -32.74
CA ASP A 142 -15.24 17.95 -34.21
C ASP A 142 -15.73 16.65 -34.88
N ALA A 143 -15.80 15.53 -34.15
CA ALA A 143 -16.34 14.28 -34.66
C ALA A 143 -17.86 14.33 -34.97
N GLY A 144 -18.57 15.36 -34.52
CA GLY A 144 -20.01 15.53 -34.72
C GLY A 144 -20.87 14.47 -34.01
N MET A 145 -22.20 14.60 -34.09
CA MET A 145 -23.12 13.74 -33.33
C MET A 145 -23.01 12.24 -33.67
N MET A 146 -22.81 11.92 -34.95
CA MET A 146 -22.67 10.52 -35.39
C MET A 146 -21.30 9.93 -35.03
N GLY A 147 -20.22 10.71 -35.09
CA GLY A 147 -18.89 10.29 -34.65
C GLY A 147 -18.82 10.11 -33.13
N GLN A 148 -19.49 10.97 -32.35
CA GLN A 148 -19.62 10.80 -30.90
C GLN A 148 -20.36 9.50 -30.53
N ALA A 149 -21.42 9.13 -31.25
CA ALA A 149 -22.10 7.85 -31.04
C ALA A 149 -21.18 6.65 -31.33
N ALA A 150 -20.41 6.69 -32.42
CA ALA A 150 -19.42 5.66 -32.73
C ALA A 150 -18.32 5.56 -31.66
N LEU A 151 -17.80 6.70 -31.19
CA LEU A 151 -16.81 6.77 -30.11
C LEU A 151 -17.35 6.17 -28.81
N PHE A 152 -18.60 6.47 -28.46
CA PHE A 152 -19.22 5.91 -27.26
C PHE A 152 -19.25 4.38 -27.28
N PHE A 153 -19.74 3.78 -28.38
CA PHE A 153 -19.79 2.31 -28.49
C PHE A 153 -18.41 1.67 -28.53
N LEU A 154 -17.47 2.32 -29.21
CA LEU A 154 -16.09 1.83 -29.32
C LEU A 154 -15.37 1.91 -27.97
N LEU A 155 -15.47 3.04 -27.26
CA LEU A 155 -14.81 3.24 -25.97
C LEU A 155 -15.49 2.50 -24.81
N ALA A 156 -16.73 2.02 -24.99
CA ALA A 156 -17.47 1.32 -23.94
C ALA A 156 -16.71 0.12 -23.38
N ILE A 157 -16.07 -0.69 -24.24
CA ILE A 157 -15.33 -1.89 -23.79
C ILE A 157 -14.06 -1.50 -23.00
N PRO A 158 -13.13 -0.67 -23.52
CA PRO A 158 -11.97 -0.22 -22.75
C PRO A 158 -12.33 0.52 -21.46
N TRP A 159 -13.41 1.31 -21.48
CA TRP A 159 -13.92 2.00 -20.30
C TRP A 159 -14.40 1.01 -19.23
N LEU A 160 -15.18 -0.01 -19.60
CA LEU A 160 -15.63 -1.06 -18.66
C LEU A 160 -14.45 -1.82 -18.06
N VAL A 161 -13.43 -2.14 -18.86
CA VAL A 161 -12.21 -2.82 -18.36
C VAL A 161 -11.47 -1.93 -17.34
N SER A 162 -11.34 -0.63 -17.65
CA SER A 162 -10.69 0.34 -16.75
C SER A 162 -11.50 0.56 -15.47
N GLN A 163 -12.83 0.59 -15.55
CA GLN A 163 -13.73 0.64 -14.40
C GLN A 163 -13.57 -0.58 -13.50
N LEU A 164 -13.53 -1.78 -14.08
CA LEU A 164 -13.31 -3.01 -13.34
C LEU A 164 -11.94 -2.99 -12.63
N ALA A 165 -10.89 -2.54 -13.32
CA ALA A 165 -9.56 -2.42 -12.76
C ALA A 165 -9.52 -1.45 -11.57
N ALA A 166 -10.18 -0.29 -11.68
CA ALA A 166 -10.28 0.69 -10.61
C ALA A 166 -11.01 0.14 -9.37
N VAL A 167 -12.09 -0.64 -9.56
CA VAL A 167 -12.80 -1.29 -8.45
C VAL A 167 -11.90 -2.29 -7.74
N VAL A 168 -11.22 -3.17 -8.49
CA VAL A 168 -10.30 -4.16 -7.91
C VAL A 168 -9.15 -3.48 -7.19
N PHE A 169 -8.58 -2.43 -7.78
CA PHE A 169 -7.55 -1.60 -7.16
C PHE A 169 -8.01 -1.04 -5.81
N THR A 170 -9.22 -0.46 -5.75
CA THR A 170 -9.80 0.08 -4.52
C THR A 170 -9.98 -1.00 -3.46
N VAL A 171 -10.50 -2.18 -3.83
CA VAL A 171 -10.68 -3.31 -2.90
C VAL A 171 -9.34 -3.75 -2.32
N VAL A 172 -8.28 -3.82 -3.14
CA VAL A 172 -6.94 -4.19 -2.67
C VAL A 172 -6.40 -3.16 -1.67
N LEU A 173 -6.63 -1.86 -1.89
CA LEU A 173 -6.27 -0.83 -0.92
C LEU A 173 -7.07 -0.96 0.39
N TYR A 174 -8.37 -1.25 0.32
CA TYR A 174 -9.17 -1.48 1.52
C TYR A 174 -8.65 -2.67 2.34
N ILE A 175 -8.36 -3.80 1.69
CA ILE A 175 -7.79 -4.99 2.36
C ILE A 175 -6.48 -4.63 3.06
N ARG A 176 -5.62 -3.84 2.41
CA ARG A 176 -4.36 -3.37 2.98
C ARG A 176 -4.57 -2.53 4.24
N PHE A 177 -5.52 -1.60 4.24
CA PHE A 177 -5.83 -0.81 5.44
C PHE A 177 -6.37 -1.69 6.57
N ILE A 178 -7.23 -2.65 6.26
CA ILE A 178 -7.72 -3.63 7.23
C ILE A 178 -6.58 -4.45 7.82
N GLU A 179 -5.60 -4.85 7.01
CA GLU A 179 -4.40 -5.55 7.48
C GLU A 179 -3.58 -4.68 8.43
N LEU A 180 -3.32 -3.41 8.08
CA LEU A 180 -2.63 -2.46 8.97
C LEU A 180 -3.38 -2.23 10.28
N TYR A 181 -4.70 -2.12 10.26
CA TYR A 181 -5.51 -1.97 11.47
C TYR A 181 -5.47 -3.22 12.33
N THR A 182 -5.54 -4.41 11.72
CA THR A 182 -5.44 -5.67 12.45
C THR A 182 -4.07 -5.79 13.10
N LEU A 183 -2.99 -5.50 12.38
CA LEU A 183 -1.65 -5.46 12.96
C LEU A 183 -1.59 -4.43 14.10
N THR A 184 -2.06 -3.21 13.88
CA THR A 184 -2.11 -2.17 14.93
C THR A 184 -2.83 -2.65 16.20
N ALA A 185 -3.91 -3.42 16.08
CA ALA A 185 -4.58 -4.01 17.24
C ALA A 185 -3.65 -4.96 18.04
N PHE A 186 -2.76 -5.69 17.37
CA PHE A 186 -1.84 -6.65 17.96
C PHE A 186 -0.42 -6.10 18.27
N GLN A 187 -0.24 -4.78 18.25
CA GLN A 187 1.06 -4.11 18.29
C GLN A 187 2.02 -4.48 19.44
N SER A 188 1.53 -4.81 20.63
CA SER A 188 2.40 -5.12 21.79
C SER A 188 2.85 -6.57 21.85
N LEU A 189 2.05 -7.49 21.30
CA LEU A 189 2.31 -8.93 21.28
C LEU A 189 3.69 -9.30 20.70
N PRO A 190 4.11 -8.80 19.52
CA PRO A 190 5.39 -9.17 18.94
C PRO A 190 6.58 -8.79 19.82
N PHE A 191 6.50 -7.68 20.57
CA PHE A 191 7.57 -7.27 21.48
C PHE A 191 7.76 -8.29 22.60
N ALA A 192 6.68 -8.79 23.19
CA ALA A 192 6.77 -9.83 24.22
C ALA A 192 7.41 -11.12 23.68
N LEU A 193 7.13 -11.47 22.42
CA LEU A 193 7.69 -12.66 21.77
C LEU A 193 9.18 -12.52 21.42
N LEU A 194 9.75 -11.31 21.38
CA LEU A 194 11.18 -11.10 21.11
C LEU A 194 12.10 -11.50 22.27
N VAL A 195 11.56 -11.69 23.48
CA VAL A 195 12.36 -11.98 24.67
C VAL A 195 13.02 -13.35 24.57
N HIS A 196 12.30 -14.38 24.14
CA HIS A 196 12.81 -15.74 24.10
C HIS A 196 13.19 -16.16 22.68
N GLU A 197 14.27 -16.93 22.54
CA GLU A 197 14.83 -17.31 21.24
C GLU A 197 13.86 -18.12 20.38
N ASP A 198 13.08 -19.02 20.99
CA ASP A 198 12.14 -19.87 20.25
C ASP A 198 10.92 -19.10 19.73
N THR A 199 10.51 -18.04 20.43
CA THR A 199 9.39 -17.17 20.03
C THR A 199 9.82 -15.97 19.18
N ARG A 200 11.11 -15.65 19.18
CA ARG A 200 11.68 -14.50 18.46
C ARG A 200 11.37 -14.50 16.96
N PRO A 201 11.42 -15.63 16.22
CA PRO A 201 11.05 -15.66 14.81
C PRO A 201 9.62 -15.19 14.55
N VAL A 202 8.69 -15.48 15.47
CA VAL A 202 7.30 -15.04 15.36
C VAL A 202 7.19 -13.52 15.52
N GLY A 203 7.87 -12.95 16.53
CA GLY A 203 7.93 -11.50 16.73
C GLY A 203 8.57 -10.76 15.56
N VAL A 204 9.70 -11.27 15.04
CA VAL A 204 10.36 -10.71 13.85
C VAL A 204 9.47 -10.82 12.61
N GLY A 205 8.79 -11.95 12.41
CA GLY A 205 7.86 -12.17 11.31
C GLY A 205 6.72 -11.16 11.30
N TYR A 206 6.20 -10.80 12.47
CA TYR A 206 5.21 -9.73 12.61
C TYR A 206 5.75 -8.38 12.12
N PHE A 207 6.95 -7.97 12.55
CA PHE A 207 7.52 -6.69 12.10
C PHE A 207 7.81 -6.69 10.60
N LYS A 208 8.22 -7.82 10.03
CA LYS A 208 8.34 -8.00 8.58
C LYS A 208 7.00 -7.85 7.88
N ALA A 209 5.93 -8.42 8.41
CA ALA A 209 4.58 -8.26 7.86
C ALA A 209 4.13 -6.80 7.91
N TYR A 210 4.31 -6.11 9.04
CA TYR A 210 3.98 -4.69 9.17
C TYR A 210 4.79 -3.83 8.17
N ALA A 211 6.10 -4.05 8.09
CA ALA A 211 6.97 -3.36 7.15
C ALA A 211 6.55 -3.64 5.69
N ARG A 212 6.20 -4.89 5.35
CA ARG A 212 5.71 -5.28 4.03
C ARG A 212 4.44 -4.53 3.66
N THR A 213 3.43 -4.52 4.53
CA THR A 213 2.14 -3.86 4.26
C THR A 213 2.29 -2.33 4.21
N SER A 214 3.22 -1.77 4.99
CA SER A 214 3.55 -0.34 4.96
C SER A 214 4.31 0.06 3.69
N LEU A 215 5.35 -0.69 3.31
CA LEU A 215 6.12 -0.46 2.08
C LEU A 215 5.30 -0.72 0.81
N ASN A 216 4.34 -1.64 0.87
CA ASN A 216 3.40 -1.87 -0.23
C ASN A 216 2.71 -0.59 -0.69
N ALA A 217 2.41 0.35 0.23
CA ALA A 217 1.88 1.67 -0.11
C ALA A 217 2.74 2.40 -1.13
N VAL A 218 4.03 2.47 -0.81
CA VAL A 218 5.03 3.19 -1.58
C VAL A 218 5.24 2.49 -2.90
N CYS A 219 5.32 1.15 -2.90
CA CYS A 219 5.45 0.36 -4.11
C CYS A 219 4.25 0.56 -5.05
N VAL A 220 3.02 0.48 -4.54
CA VAL A 220 1.81 0.72 -5.35
C VAL A 220 1.85 2.11 -5.95
N PHE A 221 2.19 3.13 -5.15
CA PHE A 221 2.31 4.51 -5.60
C PHE A 221 3.33 4.66 -6.75
N VAL A 222 4.55 4.15 -6.56
CA VAL A 222 5.61 4.20 -7.58
C VAL A 222 5.21 3.44 -8.85
N CYS A 223 4.63 2.25 -8.71
CA CYS A 223 4.18 1.48 -9.88
C CYS A 223 3.04 2.18 -10.63
N LEU A 224 2.17 2.92 -9.93
CA LEU A 224 1.13 3.76 -10.55
C LEU A 224 1.73 4.90 -11.37
N VAL A 225 2.82 5.52 -10.90
CA VAL A 225 3.52 6.56 -11.66
C VAL A 225 4.13 5.98 -12.93
N PHE A 226 4.81 4.84 -12.85
CA PHE A 226 5.35 4.17 -14.04
C PHE A 226 4.25 3.77 -15.02
N TYR A 227 3.13 3.27 -14.50
CA TYR A 227 1.95 2.97 -15.30
C TYR A 227 1.44 4.18 -16.08
N GLN A 228 1.23 5.32 -15.41
CA GLN A 228 0.74 6.54 -16.07
C GLN A 228 1.70 6.99 -17.18
N ARG A 229 3.02 6.96 -16.95
CA ARG A 229 4.02 7.30 -17.97
C ARG A 229 3.98 6.36 -19.17
N ILE A 230 3.93 5.04 -18.93
CA ILE A 230 3.85 4.03 -20.01
C ILE A 230 2.56 4.18 -20.81
N VAL A 231 1.43 4.46 -20.17
CA VAL A 231 0.15 4.65 -20.85
C VAL A 231 0.19 5.90 -21.73
N ILE A 232 0.75 7.00 -21.26
CA ILE A 232 0.94 8.22 -22.08
C ILE A 232 1.82 7.93 -23.29
N ASP A 233 2.96 7.26 -23.12
CA ASP A 233 3.88 6.97 -24.22
C ASP A 233 3.29 5.95 -25.22
N ALA A 234 2.50 4.99 -24.75
CA ALA A 234 1.86 3.98 -25.58
C ALA A 234 0.64 4.51 -26.33
N VAL A 235 -0.14 5.41 -25.70
CA VAL A 235 -1.29 6.09 -26.31
C VAL A 235 -0.78 7.38 -26.95
N ARG A 236 -0.07 7.23 -28.08
CA ARG A 236 0.42 8.36 -28.88
C ARG A 236 -0.74 9.29 -29.23
N LEU A 237 -0.63 10.57 -28.85
CA LEU A 237 -1.60 11.58 -29.23
C LEU A 237 -1.76 11.61 -30.77
N PRO A 238 -2.97 11.84 -31.31
CA PRO A 238 -3.17 11.93 -32.75
C PRO A 238 -2.28 13.02 -33.34
N GLU A 239 -1.28 12.61 -34.10
CA GLU A 239 -0.45 13.52 -34.89
C GLU A 239 -1.28 14.01 -36.07
N GLY A 240 -1.88 15.20 -35.94
CA GLY A 240 -2.17 16.20 -36.99
C GLY A 240 -2.72 15.81 -38.37
N ASP A 241 -3.06 14.55 -38.62
CA ASP A 241 -3.48 14.06 -39.92
C ASP A 241 -4.99 13.85 -39.86
N GLY A 242 -5.72 14.50 -40.77
CA GLY A 242 -7.18 14.73 -40.75
C GLY A 242 -8.09 13.48 -40.74
N SER A 243 -7.58 12.31 -40.37
CA SER A 243 -8.37 11.15 -39.99
C SER A 243 -9.06 11.42 -38.64
N GLY A 244 -10.39 11.51 -38.64
CA GLY A 244 -11.16 11.88 -37.45
C GLY A 244 -10.93 10.96 -36.25
N MET A 245 -11.27 11.45 -35.05
CA MET A 245 -11.07 10.79 -33.75
C MET A 245 -11.50 9.31 -33.71
N VAL A 246 -12.57 8.95 -34.44
CA VAL A 246 -13.04 7.55 -34.56
C VAL A 246 -11.96 6.64 -35.16
N SER A 247 -11.26 7.08 -36.22
CA SER A 247 -10.19 6.34 -36.87
C SER A 247 -9.02 6.12 -35.91
N TRP A 248 -8.63 7.16 -35.17
CA TRP A 248 -7.57 7.07 -34.18
C TRP A 248 -7.92 6.09 -33.04
N VAL A 249 -9.15 6.15 -32.49
CA VAL A 249 -9.59 5.20 -31.46
C VAL A 249 -9.63 3.78 -32.00
N THR A 250 -10.06 3.56 -33.24
CA THR A 250 -10.04 2.21 -33.83
C THR A 250 -8.63 1.67 -34.02
N GLY A 251 -7.68 2.51 -34.47
CA GLY A 251 -6.27 2.12 -34.64
C GLY A 251 -5.53 1.91 -33.32
N ASN A 252 -5.91 2.64 -32.27
CA ASN A 252 -5.30 2.56 -30.93
C ASN A 252 -6.13 1.73 -29.94
N PHE A 253 -7.17 1.04 -30.39
CA PHE A 253 -8.10 0.29 -29.53
C PHE A 253 -7.38 -0.72 -28.63
N GLY A 254 -6.37 -1.40 -29.16
CA GLY A 254 -5.52 -2.31 -28.40
C GLY A 254 -4.73 -1.62 -27.29
N ASN A 255 -4.17 -0.43 -27.55
CA ASN A 255 -3.41 0.34 -26.57
C ASN A 255 -4.33 0.90 -25.46
N LEU A 256 -5.55 1.29 -25.81
CA LEU A 256 -6.58 1.72 -24.85
C LEU A 256 -7.03 0.56 -23.94
N LEU A 257 -7.16 -0.66 -24.46
CA LEU A 257 -7.40 -1.85 -23.62
C LEU A 257 -6.21 -2.20 -22.74
N MET A 258 -5.00 -2.08 -23.29
CA MET A 258 -3.76 -2.33 -22.56
C MET A 258 -3.63 -1.44 -21.32
N ALA A 259 -4.08 -0.18 -21.39
CA ALA A 259 -4.11 0.71 -20.23
C ALA A 259 -4.91 0.11 -19.06
N GLY A 260 -6.12 -0.42 -19.29
CA GLY A 260 -6.89 -1.06 -18.23
C GLY A 260 -6.24 -2.36 -17.69
N ILE A 261 -5.66 -3.17 -18.57
CA ILE A 261 -5.02 -4.45 -18.22
C ILE A 261 -3.73 -4.24 -17.43
N LEU A 262 -2.90 -3.27 -17.82
CA LEU A 262 -1.65 -2.98 -17.14
C LEU A 262 -1.86 -2.59 -15.68
N LEU A 263 -2.94 -1.89 -15.35
CA LEU A 263 -3.27 -1.54 -13.97
C LEU A 263 -3.47 -2.78 -13.09
N PHE A 264 -4.06 -3.86 -13.61
CA PHE A 264 -4.14 -5.14 -12.89
C PHE A 264 -2.75 -5.72 -12.59
N PHE A 265 -1.84 -5.68 -13.56
CA PHE A 265 -0.48 -6.17 -13.38
C PHE A 265 0.34 -5.30 -12.42
N VAL A 266 0.12 -3.99 -12.42
CA VAL A 266 0.73 -3.04 -11.48
C VAL A 266 0.43 -3.43 -10.03
N ILE A 267 -0.81 -3.83 -9.73
CA ILE A 267 -1.18 -4.34 -8.41
C ILE A 267 -0.37 -5.59 -8.05
N ALA A 268 -0.32 -6.58 -8.95
CA ALA A 268 0.41 -7.82 -8.70
C ALA A 268 1.92 -7.59 -8.54
N VAL A 269 2.52 -6.71 -9.35
CA VAL A 269 3.94 -6.35 -9.28
C VAL A 269 4.25 -5.61 -7.99
N SER A 270 3.44 -4.61 -7.61
CA SER A 270 3.66 -3.87 -6.35
C SER A 270 3.63 -4.77 -5.12
N GLN A 271 2.73 -5.76 -5.09
CA GLN A 271 2.70 -6.78 -4.04
C GLN A 271 3.96 -7.63 -4.01
N ARG A 272 4.45 -8.09 -5.16
CA ARG A 272 5.70 -8.87 -5.26
C ARG A 272 6.92 -8.06 -4.83
N VAL A 273 7.03 -6.81 -5.27
CA VAL A 273 8.15 -5.92 -4.91
C VAL A 273 8.16 -5.66 -3.40
N SER A 274 6.99 -5.38 -2.81
CA SER A 274 6.90 -5.16 -1.36
C SER A 274 7.32 -6.39 -0.53
N ARG A 275 7.04 -7.61 -1.04
CA ARG A 275 7.51 -8.87 -0.42
C ARG A 275 9.01 -9.01 -0.47
N ALA A 276 9.61 -8.73 -1.63
CA ALA A 276 11.04 -8.82 -1.83
C ALA A 276 11.82 -7.86 -0.92
N ILE A 277 11.33 -6.62 -0.74
CA ILE A 277 12.00 -5.61 0.10
C ILE A 277 11.89 -5.95 1.60
N ALA A 278 10.72 -6.38 2.06
CA ALA A 278 10.49 -6.66 3.49
C ALA A 278 10.97 -8.06 3.93
N GLY A 279 11.50 -8.87 3.01
CA GLY A 279 12.11 -10.17 3.30
C GLY A 279 11.11 -11.28 3.58
N GLY A 280 10.04 -11.37 2.79
CA GLY A 280 9.12 -12.51 2.74
C GLY A 280 9.29 -13.30 1.44
N GLU A 281 9.37 -14.62 1.55
CA GLU A 281 9.30 -15.57 0.42
C GLU A 281 7.99 -15.41 -0.38
#